data_AF-G2Q7H0-F1
#
_entry.id   AF-G2Q7H0-F1
#
_cell.length_a   1.000
_cell.length_b   1.000
_cell.length_c   1.000
_cell.angle_alpha   90.00
_cell.angle_beta   90.00
_cell.angle_gamma   90.00
#
_symmetry.space_group_name_H-M   'P 1'
#
loop_
_entity.id
_entity.type
_entity.pdbx_description
1 polymer ?
#
loop_
_entity_poly.entity_id
_entity_poly.type
_entity_poly.pdbx_seq_one_letter_code
_entity_poly.pdbx_strand_id
1 'polypeptide(L)'
;MVLTHTTNHTYSHPFPTVTLAFFLRYCSPQLNPFANHVLSTDTIDSHVDPETGRLHTTRIHLKKSRLPPSVMKLLPSSLTGGTSDKASYILETSVVDMREGWMATESRNLNFVGVLSVVERQLYTVPKNKASAAAAAAAAESTDVETRVVFRSRLGERIRDRLGQAQAQAEAAVSEGGSGFFARLGARGIQRSIETLASTKTQDQLGKSREGMRMILERLRQTGIMGVLELRKMASQRAMERAH
;
A
#
# COMPACT_ATOMS: atom_id res chain seq x y z
N MET A 1 -8.38 13.55 11.09
CA MET A 1 -9.34 13.04 10.06
C MET A 1 -9.08 11.55 9.79
N VAL A 2 -10.13 10.72 9.72
CA VAL A 2 -10.04 9.30 9.36
C VAL A 2 -10.98 8.99 8.18
N LEU A 3 -10.46 8.39 7.12
CA LEU A 3 -11.24 7.92 5.96
C LEU A 3 -11.04 6.40 5.82
N THR A 4 -12.12 5.66 5.59
CA THR A 4 -12.06 4.21 5.33
C THR A 4 -12.66 3.90 3.97
N HIS A 5 -11.99 3.05 3.20
CA HIS A 5 -12.47 2.55 1.93
C HIS A 5 -12.41 1.03 1.92
N THR A 6 -13.48 0.36 1.48
CA THR A 6 -13.53 -1.09 1.37
C THR A 6 -13.89 -1.48 -0.06
N THR A 7 -13.20 -2.46 -0.63
CA THR A 7 -13.48 -3.01 -1.95
C THR A 7 -13.39 -4.52 -1.92
N ASN A 8 -14.34 -5.18 -2.57
CA ASN A 8 -14.33 -6.63 -2.74
C ASN A 8 -14.01 -6.98 -4.19
N HIS A 9 -13.31 -8.09 -4.40
CA HIS A 9 -13.00 -8.63 -5.72
C HIS A 9 -12.87 -10.14 -5.64
N THR A 10 -13.16 -10.82 -6.74
CA THR A 10 -12.95 -12.26 -6.88
C THR A 10 -11.97 -12.51 -8.02
N TYR A 11 -10.90 -13.25 -7.73
CA TYR A 11 -10.00 -13.78 -8.74
C TYR A 11 -10.51 -15.14 -9.20
N SER A 12 -10.62 -15.34 -10.51
CA SER A 12 -10.94 -16.64 -11.13
C SER A 12 -9.73 -17.58 -11.17
N HIS A 13 -9.04 -17.70 -10.03
CA HIS A 13 -7.90 -18.59 -9.85
C HIS A 13 -7.95 -19.24 -8.45
N PRO A 14 -7.43 -20.48 -8.32
CA PRO A 14 -7.33 -21.16 -7.03
C PRO A 14 -6.50 -20.37 -6.02
N PHE A 15 -6.86 -20.51 -4.74
CA PHE A 15 -6.19 -19.83 -3.63
C PHE A 15 -4.66 -19.99 -3.58
N PRO A 16 -4.07 -21.19 -3.83
CA PRO A 16 -2.62 -21.33 -3.90
C PRO A 16 -1.98 -20.46 -4.98
N THR A 17 -2.62 -20.35 -6.15
CA THR A 17 -2.14 -19.55 -7.28
C THR A 17 -2.21 -18.06 -6.98
N VAL A 18 -3.30 -17.61 -6.35
CA VAL A 18 -3.46 -16.21 -5.90
C VAL A 18 -2.45 -15.84 -4.82
N THR A 19 -2.23 -16.74 -3.87
CA THR A 19 -1.23 -16.58 -2.81
C THR A 19 0.19 -16.48 -3.40
N LEU A 20 0.54 -17.36 -4.34
CA LEU A 20 1.83 -17.27 -5.04
C LEU A 20 1.97 -15.96 -5.82
N ALA A 21 0.94 -15.56 -6.57
CA ALA A 21 0.94 -14.31 -7.32
C ALA A 21 1.13 -13.09 -6.39
N PHE A 22 0.53 -13.12 -5.20
CA PHE A 22 0.70 -12.07 -4.19
C PHE A 22 2.17 -11.90 -3.80
N PHE A 23 2.90 -13.00 -3.57
CA PHE A 23 4.32 -12.91 -3.23
C PHE A 23 5.18 -12.46 -4.41
N LEU A 24 4.80 -12.81 -5.64
CA LEU A 24 5.55 -12.47 -6.86
C LEU A 24 5.31 -11.05 -7.40
N ARG A 25 4.35 -10.30 -6.82
CA ARG A 25 3.83 -9.09 -7.47
C ARG A 25 4.77 -7.91 -7.61
N TYR A 26 5.87 -7.92 -6.87
CA TYR A 26 6.91 -6.89 -6.91
C TYR A 26 8.30 -7.44 -7.26
N CYS A 27 8.38 -8.65 -7.84
CA CYS A 27 9.67 -9.26 -8.16
C CYS A 27 10.39 -8.61 -9.36
N SER A 28 9.65 -8.01 -10.30
CA SER A 28 10.25 -7.33 -11.45
C SER A 28 9.22 -6.44 -12.18
N PRO A 29 9.63 -5.26 -12.70
CA PRO A 29 8.81 -4.43 -13.58
C PRO A 29 8.38 -5.14 -14.87
N GLN A 30 9.19 -6.08 -15.38
CA GLN A 30 8.86 -6.89 -16.56
C GLN A 30 7.75 -7.90 -16.25
N LEU A 31 7.74 -8.47 -15.04
CA LEU A 31 6.63 -9.33 -14.59
C LEU A 31 5.34 -8.51 -14.42
N ASN A 32 5.43 -7.38 -13.74
CA ASN A 32 4.29 -6.55 -13.39
C ASN A 32 4.52 -5.06 -13.73
N PRO A 33 4.08 -4.58 -14.91
CA PRO A 33 4.25 -3.17 -15.30
C PRO A 33 3.42 -2.20 -14.45
N PHE A 34 2.42 -2.68 -13.72
CA PHE A 34 1.61 -1.85 -12.81
C PHE A 34 2.35 -1.51 -11.51
N ALA A 35 3.48 -2.17 -11.24
CA ALA A 35 4.30 -1.98 -10.05
C ALA A 35 5.54 -1.09 -10.26
N ASN A 36 5.65 -0.32 -11.34
CA ASN A 36 6.81 0.55 -11.65
C ASN A 36 7.15 1.62 -10.58
N HIS A 37 6.27 1.82 -9.60
CA HIS A 37 6.46 2.72 -8.47
C HIS A 37 7.17 2.04 -7.28
N VAL A 38 7.27 0.71 -7.28
CA VAL A 38 8.03 -0.07 -6.29
C VAL A 38 9.47 -0.17 -6.80
N LEU A 39 10.40 0.35 -6.02
CA LEU A 39 11.83 0.40 -6.33
C LEU A 39 12.54 -0.88 -5.87
N SER A 40 12.25 -1.33 -4.66
CA SER A 40 12.79 -2.57 -4.10
C SER A 40 11.78 -3.24 -3.18
N THR A 41 12.01 -4.53 -2.93
CA THR A 41 11.22 -5.35 -2.00
C THR A 41 12.14 -6.37 -1.37
N ASP A 42 12.16 -6.38 -0.04
CA ASP A 42 13.02 -7.25 0.75
C ASP A 42 12.18 -8.01 1.77
N THR A 43 12.54 -9.28 2.01
CA THR A 43 11.91 -10.08 3.07
C THR A 43 12.75 -9.95 4.32
N ILE A 44 12.15 -9.44 5.39
CA ILE A 44 12.82 -9.23 6.69
C ILE A 44 12.76 -10.50 7.52
N ASP A 45 11.59 -11.13 7.57
CA ASP A 45 11.36 -12.36 8.33
C ASP A 45 10.38 -13.27 7.56
N SER A 46 10.60 -14.57 7.66
CA SER A 46 9.71 -15.58 7.09
C SER A 46 9.86 -16.89 7.84
N HIS A 47 8.79 -17.35 8.49
CA HIS A 47 8.80 -18.59 9.24
C HIS A 47 7.43 -19.28 9.18
N VAL A 48 7.44 -20.60 9.37
CA VAL A 48 6.20 -21.38 9.57
C VAL A 48 6.04 -21.58 11.07
N ASP A 49 4.90 -21.16 11.60
CA ASP A 49 4.54 -21.43 12.99
C ASP A 49 4.38 -22.94 13.19
N PRO A 50 5.16 -23.58 14.08
CA PRO A 50 5.10 -25.02 14.30
C PRO A 50 3.77 -25.49 14.92
N GLU A 51 3.07 -24.64 15.69
CA GLU A 51 1.80 -25.02 16.33
C GLU A 51 0.64 -24.96 15.35
N THR A 52 0.53 -23.85 14.61
CA THR A 52 -0.60 -23.64 13.69
C THR A 52 -0.33 -24.11 12.26
N GLY A 53 0.94 -24.26 11.87
CA GLY A 53 1.35 -24.57 10.50
C GLY A 53 1.22 -23.38 9.53
N ARG A 54 0.98 -22.17 10.04
CA ARG A 54 0.77 -20.96 9.23
C ARG A 54 2.09 -20.34 8.82
N LEU A 55 2.16 -19.83 7.59
CA LEU A 55 3.32 -19.09 7.11
C LEU A 55 3.17 -17.62 7.48
N HIS A 56 4.11 -17.13 8.28
CA HIS A 56 4.26 -15.72 8.62
C HIS A 56 5.38 -15.13 7.77
N THR A 57 5.11 -13.97 7.17
CA THR A 57 6.12 -13.25 6.38
C THR A 57 6.02 -11.75 6.65
N THR A 58 7.17 -11.13 6.85
CA THR A 58 7.31 -9.68 6.96
C THR A 58 8.22 -9.19 5.85
N ARG A 59 7.74 -8.24 5.05
CA ARG A 59 8.47 -7.63 3.93
C ARG A 59 8.51 -6.12 4.07
N ILE A 60 9.52 -5.50 3.48
CA ILE A 60 9.61 -4.05 3.32
C ILE A 60 9.67 -3.71 1.84
N HIS A 61 8.90 -2.70 1.45
CA HIS A 61 8.86 -2.19 0.09
C HIS A 61 9.30 -0.74 0.07
N LEU A 62 10.28 -0.43 -0.77
CA LEU A 62 10.65 0.94 -1.09
C LEU A 62 9.82 1.40 -2.29
N LYS A 63 9.03 2.45 -2.13
CA LYS A 63 8.16 3.01 -3.18
C LYS A 63 8.53 4.46 -3.48
N LYS A 64 8.29 4.92 -4.70
CA LYS A 64 8.33 6.36 -5.02
C LYS A 64 7.25 7.08 -4.20
N SER A 65 7.63 8.11 -3.46
CA SER A 65 6.74 8.92 -2.62
C SER A 65 5.69 9.60 -3.50
N ARG A 66 4.43 9.53 -3.04
CA ARG A 66 3.27 10.11 -3.71
C ARG A 66 2.72 11.34 -2.99
N LEU A 67 3.44 11.88 -2.01
CA LEU A 67 3.04 13.11 -1.34
C LEU A 67 3.02 14.26 -2.34
N PRO A 68 2.00 15.14 -2.31
CA PRO A 68 1.95 16.29 -3.21
C PRO A 68 3.14 17.21 -2.94
N PRO A 69 3.72 17.85 -3.97
CA PRO A 69 4.83 18.79 -3.78
C PRO A 69 4.51 19.91 -2.79
N SER A 70 3.26 20.37 -2.75
CA SER A 70 2.78 21.36 -1.77
C SER A 70 2.86 20.87 -0.33
N VAL A 71 2.61 19.59 -0.08
CA VAL A 71 2.75 18.98 1.26
C VAL A 71 4.22 18.81 1.60
N MET A 72 5.05 18.32 0.66
CA MET A 72 6.49 18.17 0.90
C MET A 72 7.17 19.49 1.28
N LYS A 73 6.83 20.60 0.62
CA LYS A 73 7.40 21.93 0.90
C LYS A 73 7.06 22.49 2.29
N LEU A 74 5.97 22.02 2.88
CA LEU A 74 5.48 22.51 4.18
C LEU A 74 5.88 21.60 5.34
N LEU A 75 6.43 20.43 5.04
CA LEU A 75 6.91 19.53 6.08
C LEU A 75 8.24 20.04 6.63
N PRO A 76 8.36 20.21 7.95
CA PRO A 76 9.65 20.49 8.58
C PRO A 76 10.68 19.46 8.16
N SER A 77 11.91 19.89 7.93
CA SER A 77 13.04 19.02 7.54
C SER A 77 13.28 17.88 8.54
N SER A 78 12.85 18.05 9.80
CA SER A 78 12.88 17.03 10.85
C SER A 78 11.88 15.89 10.64
N LEU A 79 10.75 16.13 9.97
CA LEU A 79 9.75 15.10 9.63
C LEU A 79 10.03 14.42 8.29
N THR A 80 10.84 15.05 7.43
CA THR A 80 11.35 14.46 6.18
C THR A 80 12.69 13.76 6.38
N GLY A 81 13.25 13.77 7.60
CA GLY A 81 14.52 13.12 7.94
C GLY A 81 15.75 13.77 7.29
N GLY A 82 15.68 15.05 6.92
CA GLY A 82 16.77 15.77 6.23
C GLY A 82 17.02 15.33 4.79
N THR A 83 16.41 14.22 4.36
CA THR A 83 16.52 13.70 3.00
C THR A 83 15.42 14.30 2.12
N SER A 84 15.83 14.84 0.97
CA SER A 84 14.97 15.18 -0.18
C SER A 84 14.34 13.94 -0.84
N ASP A 85 14.45 12.77 -0.20
CA ASP A 85 14.12 11.51 -0.84
C ASP A 85 12.62 11.39 -1.02
N LYS A 86 12.27 11.39 -2.31
CA LYS A 86 10.96 11.11 -2.87
C LYS A 86 10.65 9.62 -2.74
N ALA A 87 10.88 9.02 -1.58
CA ALA A 87 10.69 7.60 -1.33
C ALA A 87 9.85 7.35 -0.07
N SER A 88 9.05 6.28 -0.09
CA SER A 88 8.18 5.86 1.00
C SER A 88 8.45 4.39 1.31
N TYR A 89 8.67 4.10 2.58
CA TYR A 89 8.87 2.74 3.08
C TYR A 89 7.52 2.17 3.53
N ILE A 90 7.16 1.00 3.01
CA ILE A 90 5.95 0.29 3.38
C ILE A 90 6.35 -1.04 4.04
N LEU A 91 5.91 -1.25 5.27
CA LEU A 91 6.00 -2.55 5.93
C LEU A 91 4.77 -3.37 5.57
N GLU A 92 4.99 -4.57 5.05
CA GLU A 92 3.97 -5.56 4.78
C GLU A 92 4.14 -6.75 5.72
N THR A 93 3.04 -7.19 6.32
CA THR A 93 2.97 -8.44 7.06
C THR A 93 1.88 -9.31 6.45
N SER A 94 2.11 -10.62 6.42
CA SER A 94 1.15 -11.59 5.91
C SER A 94 1.16 -12.85 6.75
N VAL A 95 -0.02 -13.43 6.92
CA VAL A 95 -0.24 -14.75 7.51
C VAL A 95 -1.02 -15.58 6.50
N VAL A 96 -0.51 -16.76 6.17
CA VAL A 96 -1.13 -17.68 5.20
C VAL A 96 -1.46 -18.99 5.90
N ASP A 97 -2.72 -19.41 5.79
CA ASP A 97 -3.18 -20.73 6.17
C ASP A 97 -3.63 -21.50 4.93
N MET A 98 -2.75 -22.39 4.45
CA MET A 98 -3.03 -23.21 3.27
C MET A 98 -4.05 -24.32 3.54
N ARG A 99 -4.26 -24.70 4.81
CA ARG A 99 -5.20 -25.76 5.20
C ARG A 99 -6.62 -25.21 5.30
N GLU A 100 -6.77 -24.05 5.94
CA GLU A 100 -8.06 -23.36 6.07
C GLU A 100 -8.41 -22.52 4.82
N GLY A 101 -7.45 -22.26 3.94
CA GLY A 101 -7.68 -21.60 2.65
C GLY A 101 -7.88 -20.09 2.79
N TRP A 102 -7.05 -19.42 3.60
CA TRP A 102 -7.09 -17.97 3.74
C TRP A 102 -5.70 -17.35 3.88
N MET A 103 -5.59 -16.08 3.49
CA MET A 103 -4.41 -15.26 3.69
C MET A 103 -4.83 -13.86 4.15
N ALA A 104 -4.28 -13.41 5.28
CA ALA A 104 -4.50 -12.06 5.79
C ALA A 104 -3.22 -11.25 5.63
N THR A 105 -3.35 -10.01 5.16
CA THR A 105 -2.20 -9.12 4.93
C THR A 105 -2.48 -7.74 5.51
N GLU A 106 -1.42 -7.09 6.00
CA GLU A 106 -1.44 -5.68 6.41
C GLU A 106 -0.23 -4.97 5.81
N SER A 107 -0.48 -3.89 5.10
CA SER A 107 0.54 -2.96 4.57
C SER A 107 0.37 -1.59 5.21
N ARG A 108 1.46 -1.02 5.74
CA ARG A 108 1.47 0.31 6.35
C ARG A 108 2.72 1.11 6.01
N ASN A 109 2.59 2.42 5.86
CA ASN A 109 3.77 3.29 5.67
C ASN A 109 4.53 3.48 7.00
N LEU A 110 5.87 3.44 6.93
CA LEU A 110 6.76 3.66 8.06
C LEU A 110 7.17 5.13 8.20
N ASN A 111 7.38 5.82 7.07
CA ASN A 111 7.69 7.24 7.04
C ASN A 111 6.44 8.09 6.73
N PHE A 112 6.48 9.38 7.09
CA PHE A 112 5.38 10.34 6.92
C PHE A 112 4.09 10.03 7.71
N VAL A 113 4.12 9.13 8.70
CA VAL A 113 2.96 8.73 9.53
C VAL A 113 2.34 9.92 10.29
N GLY A 114 3.16 10.92 10.66
CA GLY A 114 2.68 12.16 11.28
C GLY A 114 1.86 13.07 10.34
N VAL A 115 1.92 12.80 9.03
CA VAL A 115 1.23 13.55 7.98
C VAL A 115 0.01 12.77 7.51
N LEU A 116 0.26 11.56 7.01
CA LEU A 116 -0.74 10.64 6.51
C LEU A 116 -0.27 9.21 6.84
N SER A 117 -1.03 8.57 7.71
CA SER A 117 -0.92 7.14 7.97
C SER A 117 -1.91 6.41 7.07
N VAL A 118 -1.42 5.44 6.32
CA VAL A 118 -2.21 4.57 5.44
C VAL A 118 -2.00 3.15 5.90
N VAL A 119 -3.08 2.47 6.25
CA VAL A 119 -3.08 1.05 6.59
C VAL A 119 -4.03 0.34 5.65
N GLU A 120 -3.49 -0.52 4.80
CA GLU A 120 -4.24 -1.39 3.90
C GLU A 120 -4.24 -2.80 4.48
N ARG A 121 -5.43 -3.39 4.64
CA ARG A 121 -5.62 -4.76 5.05
C ARG A 121 -6.33 -5.52 3.95
N GLN A 122 -5.85 -6.72 3.66
CA GLN A 122 -6.51 -7.59 2.69
C GLN A 122 -6.76 -8.95 3.31
N LEU A 123 -7.93 -9.50 3.05
CA LEU A 123 -8.30 -10.85 3.46
C LEU A 123 -8.67 -11.62 2.20
N TYR A 124 -7.83 -12.60 1.86
CA TYR A 124 -8.05 -13.55 0.77
C TYR A 124 -8.65 -14.81 1.35
N THR A 125 -9.72 -15.33 0.75
CA THR A 125 -10.42 -16.52 1.23
C THR A 125 -10.91 -17.36 0.07
N VAL A 126 -10.86 -18.68 0.24
CA VAL A 126 -11.64 -19.60 -0.61
C VAL A 126 -13.13 -19.35 -0.37
N PRO A 127 -13.94 -19.12 -1.42
CA PRO A 127 -15.38 -18.95 -1.28
C PRO A 127 -16.02 -20.16 -0.58
N LYS A 128 -16.85 -19.92 0.44
CA LYS A 128 -17.53 -21.01 1.15
C LYS A 128 -18.87 -21.31 0.48
N ASN A 129 -18.87 -22.01 -0.65
CA ASN A 129 -20.11 -22.48 -1.26
C ASN A 129 -20.25 -24.00 -1.12
N LYS A 130 -20.93 -24.45 -0.05
CA LYS A 130 -21.11 -25.87 0.28
C LYS A 130 -22.46 -26.45 -0.19
N ALA A 131 -23.22 -25.72 -0.99
CA ALA A 131 -24.58 -26.12 -1.37
C ALA A 131 -24.60 -27.40 -2.25
N SER A 132 -23.53 -27.68 -2.99
CA SER A 132 -23.39 -28.91 -3.78
C SER A 132 -21.91 -29.21 -4.08
N ALA A 133 -21.60 -30.45 -4.48
CA ALA A 133 -20.24 -30.84 -4.90
C ALA A 133 -19.74 -30.01 -6.10
N ALA A 134 -20.63 -29.64 -7.03
CA ALA A 134 -20.30 -28.77 -8.16
C ALA A 134 -20.01 -27.33 -7.69
N ALA A 135 -20.76 -26.81 -6.71
CA ALA A 135 -20.52 -25.50 -6.12
C ALA A 135 -19.20 -25.47 -5.32
N ALA A 136 -18.85 -26.56 -4.66
CA ALA A 136 -17.58 -26.70 -3.96
C ALA A 136 -16.39 -26.78 -4.93
N ALA A 137 -16.54 -27.48 -6.06
CA ALA A 137 -15.53 -27.51 -7.13
C ALA A 137 -15.33 -26.13 -7.76
N ALA A 138 -16.41 -25.41 -8.08
CA ALA A 138 -16.32 -24.04 -8.60
C ALA A 138 -15.72 -23.06 -7.58
N ALA A 139 -16.01 -23.23 -6.29
CA ALA A 139 -15.39 -22.44 -5.23
C ALA A 139 -13.89 -22.69 -5.10
N ALA A 140 -13.40 -23.91 -5.40
CA ALA A 140 -11.97 -24.22 -5.38
C ALA A 140 -11.19 -23.52 -6.51
N GLU A 141 -11.88 -23.08 -7.57
CA GLU A 141 -11.28 -22.40 -8.73
C GLU A 141 -11.22 -20.88 -8.59
N SER A 142 -11.75 -20.32 -7.51
CA SER A 142 -11.78 -18.87 -7.29
C SER A 142 -11.30 -18.49 -5.89
N THR A 143 -10.91 -17.23 -5.75
CA THR A 143 -10.45 -16.65 -4.49
C THR A 143 -11.07 -15.28 -4.32
N ASP A 144 -11.81 -15.09 -3.24
CA ASP A 144 -12.34 -13.79 -2.87
C ASP A 144 -11.28 -12.99 -2.12
N VAL A 145 -11.24 -11.67 -2.35
CA VAL A 145 -10.44 -10.72 -1.60
C VAL A 145 -11.30 -9.55 -1.13
N GLU A 146 -11.32 -9.32 0.18
CA GLU A 146 -11.76 -8.06 0.77
C GLU A 146 -10.52 -7.19 0.99
N THR A 147 -10.53 -5.94 0.52
CA THR A 147 -9.47 -4.97 0.76
C THR A 147 -10.04 -3.76 1.49
N ARG A 148 -9.48 -3.44 2.65
CA ARG A 148 -9.85 -2.29 3.48
C ARG A 148 -8.66 -1.37 3.65
N VAL A 149 -8.81 -0.12 3.23
CA VAL A 149 -7.79 0.92 3.38
C VAL A 149 -8.26 1.98 4.35
N VAL A 150 -7.45 2.28 5.36
CA VAL A 150 -7.71 3.30 6.37
C VAL A 150 -6.67 4.40 6.24
N PHE A 151 -7.13 5.61 5.95
CA PHE A 151 -6.33 6.82 5.92
C PHE A 151 -6.53 7.60 7.21
N ARG A 152 -5.45 7.95 7.89
CA ARG A 152 -5.46 8.81 9.07
C ARG A 152 -4.54 10.00 8.83
N SER A 153 -5.11 11.19 8.72
CA SER A 153 -4.35 12.44 8.60
C SER A 153 -4.42 13.22 9.90
N ARG A 154 -3.24 13.58 10.42
CA ARG A 154 -3.05 14.45 11.59
C ARG A 154 -2.60 15.86 11.20
N LEU A 155 -2.46 16.13 9.90
CA LEU A 155 -1.95 17.41 9.41
C LEU A 155 -2.95 18.55 9.68
N GLY A 156 -4.25 18.30 9.53
CA GLY A 156 -5.29 19.30 9.80
C GLY A 156 -5.37 19.71 11.28
N GLU A 157 -5.11 18.78 12.21
CA GLU A 157 -5.02 19.05 13.65
C GLU A 157 -3.79 19.92 13.94
N ARG A 158 -2.60 19.51 13.47
CA ARG A 158 -1.34 20.27 13.68
C ARG A 158 -1.34 21.67 13.08
N ILE A 159 -1.97 21.85 11.90
CA ILE A 159 -2.08 23.17 11.28
C ILE A 159 -3.04 24.05 12.11
N ARG A 160 -4.13 23.49 12.63
CA ARG A 160 -5.06 24.19 13.52
C ARG A 160 -4.40 24.58 14.83
N ASP A 161 -3.59 23.69 15.42
CA ASP A 161 -2.84 23.97 16.63
C ASP A 161 -1.80 25.08 16.41
N ARG A 162 -1.07 25.05 15.29
CA ARG A 162 -0.14 26.15 14.93
C ARG A 162 -0.85 27.46 14.62
N LEU A 163 -2.00 27.42 13.94
CA LEU A 163 -2.82 28.62 13.70
C LEU A 163 -3.40 29.16 15.00
N GLY A 164 -3.83 28.30 15.93
CA GLY A 164 -4.31 28.68 17.25
C GLY A 164 -3.20 29.26 18.12
N GLN A 165 -1.99 28.71 18.06
CA GLN A 165 -0.81 29.27 18.72
C GLN A 165 -0.38 30.60 18.09
N ALA A 166 -0.42 30.73 16.76
CA ALA A 166 -0.12 31.97 16.07
C ALA A 166 -1.19 33.05 16.31
N GLN A 167 -2.47 32.68 16.42
CA GLN A 167 -3.54 33.59 16.85
C GLN A 167 -3.40 33.98 18.31
N ALA A 168 -3.09 33.05 19.22
CA ALA A 168 -2.84 33.37 20.63
C ALA A 168 -1.60 34.27 20.81
N GLN A 169 -0.55 34.06 20.00
CA GLN A 169 0.62 34.94 19.95
C GLN A 169 0.31 36.30 19.31
N ALA A 170 -0.56 36.35 18.30
CA ALA A 170 -0.99 37.60 17.67
C ALA A 170 -1.99 38.39 18.54
N GLU A 171 -2.84 37.71 19.31
CA GLU A 171 -3.74 38.31 20.32
C GLU A 171 -2.96 38.79 21.54
N ALA A 172 -1.80 38.21 21.85
CA ALA A 172 -0.84 38.74 22.81
C ALA A 172 0.04 39.89 22.25
N ALA A 173 0.05 40.08 20.92
CA ALA A 173 0.88 41.06 20.20
C ALA A 173 0.02 42.07 19.42
N VAL A 174 -1.05 42.60 20.04
CA VAL A 174 -1.87 43.67 19.45
C VAL A 174 -1.09 44.99 19.44
N SER A 175 -0.19 45.12 18.46
CA SER A 175 0.10 46.36 17.74
C SER A 175 0.70 45.99 16.39
N GLU A 176 0.01 46.38 15.32
CA GLU A 176 0.42 46.33 13.91
C GLU A 176 0.18 45.04 13.10
N GLY A 177 -0.93 45.07 12.34
CA GLY A 177 -0.81 45.04 10.88
C GLY A 177 -0.45 43.71 10.20
N GLY A 178 -1.43 42.82 10.05
CA GLY A 178 -1.66 42.06 8.81
C GLY A 178 -0.75 40.86 8.49
N SER A 179 -1.16 39.65 8.90
CA SER A 179 -0.75 38.40 8.21
C SER A 179 -1.67 37.18 8.43
N GLY A 180 -2.86 37.34 9.04
CA GLY A 180 -3.73 36.20 9.39
C GLY A 180 -4.52 35.55 8.24
N PHE A 181 -4.68 36.24 7.10
CA PHE A 181 -5.58 35.78 6.02
C PHE A 181 -4.95 34.70 5.11
N PHE A 182 -3.64 34.75 4.87
CA PHE A 182 -2.94 33.83 3.96
C PHE A 182 -2.77 32.41 4.54
N ALA A 183 -2.53 32.29 5.85
CA ALA A 183 -2.37 30.99 6.50
C ALA A 183 -3.68 30.17 6.53
N ARG A 184 -4.83 30.84 6.61
CA ARG A 184 -6.17 30.23 6.65
C ARG A 184 -6.60 29.64 5.30
N LEU A 185 -6.16 30.24 4.19
CA LEU A 185 -6.35 29.73 2.83
C LEU A 185 -5.49 28.49 2.54
N GLY A 186 -4.24 28.48 3.01
CA GLY A 186 -3.32 27.35 2.84
C GLY A 186 -3.79 26.05 3.51
N ALA A 187 -4.31 26.14 4.74
CA ALA A 187 -4.80 24.99 5.51
C ALA A 187 -5.96 24.24 4.80
N ARG A 188 -6.93 24.98 4.25
CA ARG A 188 -8.09 24.41 3.54
C ARG A 188 -7.70 23.74 2.21
N GLY A 189 -6.67 24.23 1.53
CA GLY A 189 -6.16 23.61 0.30
C GLY A 189 -5.41 22.30 0.55
N ILE A 190 -4.69 22.22 1.66
CA ILE A 190 -3.94 21.02 2.07
C ILE A 190 -4.89 19.91 2.50
N GLN A 191 -5.90 20.24 3.31
CA GLN A 191 -6.92 19.27 3.71
C GLN A 191 -7.61 18.68 2.48
N ARG A 192 -8.06 19.52 1.54
CA ARG A 192 -8.64 19.07 0.27
C ARG A 192 -7.68 18.19 -0.53
N SER A 193 -6.40 18.55 -0.60
CA SER A 193 -5.39 17.74 -1.31
C SER A 193 -5.20 16.35 -0.69
N ILE A 194 -5.27 16.24 0.64
CA ILE A 194 -5.22 14.96 1.36
C ILE A 194 -6.51 14.16 1.15
N GLU A 195 -7.67 14.81 1.17
CA GLU A 195 -8.95 14.18 0.87
C GLU A 195 -9.00 13.64 -0.56
N THR A 196 -8.59 14.43 -1.56
CA THR A 196 -8.48 13.98 -2.97
C THR A 196 -7.48 12.85 -3.15
N LEU A 197 -6.38 12.87 -2.39
CA LEU A 197 -5.44 11.75 -2.36
C LEU A 197 -6.08 10.48 -1.81
N ALA A 198 -6.83 10.60 -0.72
CA ALA A 198 -7.45 9.50 -0.02
C ALA A 198 -8.66 8.91 -0.79
N SER A 199 -9.36 9.69 -1.62
CA SER A 199 -10.48 9.22 -2.44
C SER A 199 -10.03 8.73 -3.82
N THR A 200 -9.68 9.63 -4.74
CA THR A 200 -9.49 9.32 -6.16
C THR A 200 -8.22 8.51 -6.42
N LYS A 201 -7.07 8.95 -5.87
CA LYS A 201 -5.80 8.25 -6.14
C LYS A 201 -5.72 6.88 -5.47
N THR A 202 -6.47 6.68 -4.38
CA THR A 202 -6.62 5.37 -3.73
C THR A 202 -7.36 4.40 -4.63
N GLN A 203 -8.49 4.81 -5.22
CA GLN A 203 -9.24 3.96 -6.14
C GLN A 203 -8.38 3.56 -7.35
N ASP A 204 -7.64 4.51 -7.92
CA ASP A 204 -6.70 4.22 -9.00
C ASP A 204 -5.60 3.23 -8.58
N GLN A 205 -5.11 3.34 -7.34
CA GLN A 205 -4.10 2.44 -6.81
C GLN A 205 -4.64 1.02 -6.59
N LEU A 206 -5.85 0.90 -6.04
CA LEU A 206 -6.54 -0.39 -5.89
C LEU A 206 -6.78 -1.03 -7.27
N GLY A 207 -7.16 -0.23 -8.27
CA GLY A 207 -7.24 -0.67 -9.66
C GLY A 207 -5.92 -1.23 -10.18
N LYS A 208 -4.83 -0.47 -10.06
CA LYS A 208 -3.48 -0.92 -10.48
C LYS A 208 -3.00 -2.17 -9.76
N SER A 209 -3.32 -2.32 -8.48
CA SER A 209 -3.00 -3.52 -7.70
C SER A 209 -3.70 -4.75 -8.28
N ARG A 210 -5.00 -4.62 -8.61
CA ARG A 210 -5.80 -5.69 -9.24
C ARG A 210 -5.28 -6.06 -10.63
N GLU A 211 -5.00 -5.05 -11.46
CA GLU A 211 -4.41 -5.25 -12.80
C GLU A 211 -3.05 -5.97 -12.72
N GLY A 212 -2.19 -5.54 -11.78
CA GLY A 212 -0.89 -6.18 -11.56
C GLY A 212 -1.00 -7.62 -11.12
N MET A 213 -1.91 -7.92 -10.19
CA MET A 213 -2.21 -9.31 -9.79
C MET A 213 -2.73 -10.14 -10.97
N ARG A 214 -3.66 -9.61 -11.78
CA ARG A 214 -4.20 -10.30 -12.95
C ARG A 214 -3.09 -10.64 -13.95
N MET A 215 -2.16 -9.72 -14.20
CA MET A 215 -1.02 -9.98 -15.08
C MET A 215 -0.15 -11.15 -14.61
N ILE A 216 0.13 -11.23 -13.30
CA ILE A 216 0.96 -12.30 -12.74
C ILE A 216 0.22 -13.63 -12.80
N LEU A 217 -1.07 -13.63 -12.47
CA LEU A 217 -1.92 -14.81 -12.55
C LEU A 217 -2.00 -15.35 -13.98
N GLU A 218 -2.14 -14.46 -14.97
CA GLU A 218 -2.17 -14.84 -16.37
C GLU A 218 -0.82 -15.39 -16.85
N ARG A 219 0.30 -14.80 -16.40
CA ARG A 219 1.63 -15.35 -16.66
C ARG A 219 1.81 -16.73 -16.04
N LEU A 220 1.42 -16.92 -14.78
CA LEU A 220 1.45 -18.22 -14.12
C LEU A 220 0.61 -19.27 -14.87
N ARG A 221 -0.53 -18.86 -15.43
CA ARG A 221 -1.39 -19.72 -16.26
C ARG A 221 -0.72 -20.13 -17.58
N GLN A 222 0.01 -19.21 -18.22
CA GLN A 222 0.61 -19.43 -19.54
C GLN A 222 1.96 -20.14 -19.49
N THR A 223 2.86 -19.70 -18.62
CA THR A 223 4.26 -20.16 -18.59
C THR A 223 4.58 -21.07 -17.41
N GLY A 224 3.62 -21.26 -16.50
CA GLY A 224 3.83 -21.99 -15.26
C GLY A 224 4.78 -21.27 -14.30
N ILE A 225 5.03 -21.91 -13.16
CA ILE A 225 5.88 -21.34 -12.10
C ILE A 225 7.32 -21.16 -12.60
N MET A 226 7.85 -22.16 -13.33
CA MET A 226 9.23 -22.12 -13.82
C MET A 226 9.48 -20.95 -14.77
N GLY A 227 8.58 -20.69 -15.72
CA GLY A 227 8.72 -19.55 -16.62
C GLY A 227 8.69 -18.21 -15.88
N VAL A 228 7.86 -18.09 -14.83
CA VAL A 228 7.81 -16.87 -14.01
C VAL A 228 9.10 -16.69 -13.19
N LEU A 229 9.67 -17.77 -12.65
CA LEU A 229 10.94 -17.74 -11.93
C LEU A 229 12.13 -17.43 -12.84
N GLU A 230 12.14 -17.94 -14.08
CA GLU A 230 13.14 -17.60 -15.09
C GLU A 230 13.08 -16.12 -15.46
N LEU A 231 11.88 -15.57 -15.70
CA LEU A 231 11.70 -14.14 -15.95
C LEU A 231 12.22 -13.29 -14.78
N ARG A 232 11.99 -13.73 -13.54
CA ARG A 232 12.55 -13.08 -12.35
C ARG A 232 14.08 -13.12 -12.35
N LYS A 233 14.67 -14.29 -12.64
CA LYS A 233 16.13 -14.46 -12.71
C LYS A 233 16.75 -13.54 -13.77
N MET A 234 16.20 -13.53 -14.98
CA MET A 234 16.66 -12.67 -16.08
C MET A 234 16.54 -11.18 -15.74
N ALA A 235 15.45 -10.77 -15.10
CA ALA A 235 15.27 -9.39 -14.67
C ALA A 235 16.33 -8.98 -13.62
N SER A 236 16.65 -9.87 -12.68
CA SER A 236 17.71 -9.64 -11.68
C SER A 236 19.09 -9.50 -12.33
N GLN A 237 19.42 -10.37 -13.29
CA GLN A 237 20.70 -10.32 -14.02
C GLN A 237 20.86 -9.00 -14.78
N ARG A 238 19.83 -8.59 -15.53
CA ARG A 238 19.84 -7.31 -16.27
C ARG A 238 19.94 -6.09 -15.35
N ALA A 239 19.34 -6.16 -14.15
CA ALA A 239 19.46 -5.08 -13.17
C ALA A 239 20.90 -4.94 -12.66
N MET A 240 21.60 -6.07 -12.43
CA MET A 240 23.03 -6.07 -12.09
C MET A 240 23.89 -5.54 -13.24
N GLU A 241 23.64 -5.98 -14.48
CA GLU A 241 24.39 -5.51 -15.67
C GLU A 241 24.29 -4.00 -15.88
N ARG A 242 23.13 -3.38 -15.61
CA ARG A 242 22.93 -1.93 -15.73
C ARG A 242 23.56 -1.10 -14.61
N ALA A 243 23.92 -1.75 -13.50
CA ALA A 243 24.55 -1.07 -12.36
C ALA A 243 26.07 -0.97 -12.51
N HIS A 244 26.66 -1.69 -13.47
CA HIS A 244 28.05 -1.61 -13.90
C HIS A 244 28.20 -0.72 -15.13
#